data_AF-W7XWK0-F1
#
_entry.id   AF-W7XWK0-F1
#
_cell.length_a   1.000
_cell.length_b   1.000
_cell.length_c   1.000
_cell.angle_alpha   90.00
_cell.angle_beta   90.00
_cell.angle_gamma   90.00
#
_symmetry.space_group_name_H-M   'P 1'
#
loop_
_entity.id
_entity.type
_entity.pdbx_description
1 polymer ?
#
loop_
_entity_poly.entity_id
_entity_poly.type
_entity_poly.pdbx_seq_one_letter_code
_entity_poly.pdbx_strand_id
1 'polypeptide(L)'
;MEHTVDITIINQSLERVVNHPIFAKSPRNARLLSFLVSKAVQGEDIKEHIIGVELFQNNYKPENNDGKVRVYMFNLRKKLDEYYREVGAEDGVMFRIEKGQYNVQFITPDTGERRIKGKCLFTHANEMTVIGVLLLIGALVLVFYPKNDAYCWGDFFSADAQNICVIADHIICEQKQDDGSWMPVHIKGINSQIELSKYMSDHHITNLRAADYTMMTKMAPYAVHELDQWFHEHGNTFEVRLESEFRLEQSRDHHVIYVGQFKTMNTSDALFLSTSKVFSKYVDGFMYKDGAKTFKYTTHIENGRKTEYAMVSCMPLENNNVALFLTSNNDIGTLATVRNFTNREWLKQFYSELPEGSKFFNALFRVTGIHRTDITCELVQIEIL
;
A
#
# COMPACT_ATOMS: atom_id res chain seq x y z
N MET A 1 -19.35 -0.85 57.22
CA MET A 1 -18.97 -1.17 58.61
C MET A 1 -17.48 -1.35 58.61
N GLU A 2 -16.74 -0.33 59.02
CA GLU A 2 -15.29 -0.43 59.23
C GLU A 2 -15.06 -1.39 60.40
N HIS A 3 -14.37 -2.49 60.14
CA HIS A 3 -13.85 -3.34 61.19
C HIS A 3 -12.71 -2.57 61.89
N THR A 4 -13.04 -1.82 62.93
CA THR A 4 -12.04 -1.17 63.78
C THR A 4 -11.32 -2.26 64.57
N VAL A 5 -10.16 -2.68 64.07
CA VAL A 5 -9.27 -3.60 64.76
C VAL A 5 -8.87 -2.97 66.11
N ASP A 6 -8.94 -3.74 67.20
CA ASP A 6 -8.58 -3.26 68.54
C ASP A 6 -7.12 -2.79 68.57
N ILE A 7 -6.92 -1.54 69.02
CA ILE A 7 -5.62 -0.87 69.15
C ILE A 7 -4.65 -1.72 70.00
N THR A 8 -5.17 -2.45 70.98
CA THR A 8 -4.39 -3.35 71.84
C THR A 8 -3.75 -4.48 71.03
N ILE A 9 -4.50 -5.07 70.09
CA ILE A 9 -4.02 -6.16 69.23
C ILE A 9 -3.03 -5.63 68.18
N ILE A 10 -3.26 -4.42 67.66
CA ILE A 10 -2.34 -3.72 66.77
C ILE A 10 -0.98 -3.51 67.46
N ASN A 11 -0.98 -3.01 68.69
CA ASN A 11 0.25 -2.74 69.43
C ASN A 11 1.01 -4.02 69.79
N GLN A 12 0.32 -5.09 70.19
CA GLN A 12 0.95 -6.39 70.44
C GLN A 12 1.58 -6.98 69.16
N SER A 13 0.90 -6.86 68.02
CA SER A 13 1.41 -7.32 66.73
C SER A 13 2.63 -6.49 66.30
N LEU A 14 2.62 -5.17 66.53
CA LEU A 14 3.75 -4.29 66.27
C LEU A 14 4.97 -4.67 67.11
N GLU A 15 4.78 -4.96 68.39
CA GLU A 15 5.86 -5.37 69.29
C GLU A 15 6.50 -6.69 68.83
N ARG A 16 5.70 -7.66 68.39
CA ARG A 16 6.21 -8.92 67.82
C ARG A 16 7.04 -8.70 66.57
N VAL A 17 6.52 -7.92 65.61
CA VAL A 17 7.20 -7.66 64.33
C VAL A 17 8.53 -6.93 64.57
N VAL A 18 8.53 -5.90 65.41
CA VAL A 18 9.73 -5.08 65.67
C VAL A 18 10.81 -5.85 66.43
N ASN A 19 10.43 -6.75 67.34
CA ASN A 19 11.38 -7.57 68.12
C ASN A 19 11.86 -8.83 67.37
N HIS A 20 11.27 -9.17 66.21
CA HIS A 20 11.70 -10.32 65.43
C HIS A 20 13.11 -10.12 64.84
N PRO A 21 13.95 -11.18 64.71
CA PRO A 21 15.30 -11.07 64.15
C PRO A 21 15.41 -10.37 62.79
N ILE A 22 14.36 -10.47 61.94
CA ILE A 22 14.26 -9.78 60.65
C ILE A 22 14.31 -8.25 60.81
N PHE A 23 13.71 -7.72 61.87
CA PHE A 23 13.65 -6.29 62.19
C PHE A 23 14.72 -5.83 63.19
N ALA A 24 15.18 -6.71 64.08
CA ALA A 24 16.22 -6.42 65.07
C ALA A 24 17.53 -5.89 64.45
N LYS A 25 17.90 -6.37 63.26
CA LYS A 25 19.08 -5.90 62.50
C LYS A 25 18.86 -4.58 61.75
N SER A 26 17.69 -3.93 61.87
CA SER A 26 17.38 -2.68 61.17
C SER A 26 16.54 -1.72 62.02
N PRO A 27 17.16 -1.07 63.03
CA PRO A 27 16.47 -0.15 63.95
C PRO A 27 15.69 0.96 63.25
N ARG A 28 16.17 1.44 62.09
CA ARG A 28 15.52 2.49 61.32
C ARG A 28 14.22 2.03 60.64
N ASN A 29 14.14 0.77 60.18
CA ASN A 29 12.89 0.21 59.64
C ASN A 29 11.89 -0.15 60.74
N ALA A 30 12.38 -0.59 61.90
CA ALA A 30 11.53 -0.78 63.08
C ALA A 30 10.87 0.54 63.51
N ARG A 31 11.67 1.61 63.67
CA ARG A 31 11.16 2.95 63.99
C ARG A 31 10.18 3.46 62.94
N LEU A 32 10.47 3.24 61.66
CA LEU A 32 9.57 3.59 60.56
C LEU A 32 8.21 2.90 60.71
N LEU A 33 8.21 1.57 60.89
CA LEU A 33 6.98 0.81 61.04
C LEU A 33 6.16 1.29 62.25
N SER A 34 6.80 1.51 63.40
CA SER A 34 6.14 2.02 64.60
C SER A 34 5.50 3.39 64.36
N PHE A 35 6.19 4.29 63.64
CA PHE A 35 5.65 5.59 63.28
C PHE A 35 4.43 5.48 62.36
N LEU A 36 4.51 4.66 61.30
CA LEU A 36 3.40 4.49 60.36
C LEU A 36 2.18 3.84 61.02
N VAL A 37 2.37 2.84 61.89
CA VAL A 37 1.28 2.21 62.64
C VAL A 37 0.62 3.21 63.60
N SER A 38 1.41 4.01 64.33
CA SER A 38 0.87 5.05 65.22
C SER A 38 0.00 6.06 64.48
N LYS A 39 0.39 6.43 63.25
CA LYS A 39 -0.37 7.37 62.42
C LYS A 39 -1.61 6.74 61.79
N ALA A 40 -1.52 5.48 61.37
CA ALA A 40 -2.66 4.71 60.87
C ALA A 40 -3.74 4.50 61.95
N VAL A 41 -3.36 4.25 63.22
CA VAL A 41 -4.31 4.16 64.35
C VAL A 41 -5.01 5.50 64.62
N GLN A 42 -4.34 6.63 64.35
CA GLN A 42 -4.92 7.97 64.45
C GLN A 42 -5.80 8.34 63.24
N GLY A 43 -5.86 7.50 62.20
CA GLY A 43 -6.58 7.78 60.96
C GLY A 43 -5.96 8.89 60.12
N GLU A 44 -4.68 9.22 60.34
CA GLU A 44 -3.98 10.28 59.61
C GLU A 44 -3.30 9.75 58.33
N ASP A 45 -3.56 10.42 57.21
CA ASP A 45 -2.85 10.18 55.95
C ASP A 45 -1.44 10.75 55.99
N ILE A 46 -0.45 9.90 55.68
CA ILE A 46 0.96 10.26 55.82
C ILE A 46 1.54 10.67 54.48
N LYS A 47 2.06 11.90 54.42
CA LYS A 47 2.82 12.41 53.27
C LYS A 47 4.30 12.05 53.37
N GLU A 48 4.95 11.85 52.22
CA GLU A 48 6.37 11.46 52.12
C GLU A 48 7.31 12.39 52.91
N HIS A 49 7.04 13.70 52.92
CA HIS A 49 7.88 14.68 53.63
C HIS A 49 7.85 14.48 55.16
N ILE A 50 6.73 14.05 55.73
CA ILE A 50 6.57 13.81 57.17
C ILE A 50 7.45 12.62 57.58
N ILE A 51 7.45 11.56 56.77
CA ILE A 51 8.29 10.37 56.97
C ILE A 51 9.78 10.74 56.90
N GLY A 52 10.13 11.60 55.95
CA GLY A 52 11.50 12.10 55.81
C GLY A 52 12.00 12.84 57.05
N VAL A 53 11.18 13.74 57.59
CA VAL A 53 11.50 14.48 58.82
C VAL A 53 11.63 13.54 60.01
N GLU A 54 10.70 12.57 60.18
CA GLU A 54 10.74 11.62 61.29
C GLU A 54 11.98 10.71 61.25
N LEU A 55 12.36 10.21 60.06
CA LEU A 55 13.47 9.27 59.93
C LEU A 55 14.86 9.92 59.93
N PHE A 56 14.98 11.14 59.40
CA PHE A 56 16.26 11.79 59.14
C PHE A 56 16.48 13.11 59.89
N GLN A 57 15.48 13.56 60.67
CA GLN A 57 15.55 14.76 61.52
C GLN A 57 16.12 15.97 60.77
N ASN A 58 17.02 16.73 61.41
CA ASN A 58 17.65 17.97 60.89
C ASN A 58 18.45 17.81 59.58
N ASN A 59 18.61 16.58 59.06
CA ASN A 59 19.31 16.30 57.79
C ASN A 59 18.37 16.00 56.62
N TYR A 60 17.04 16.14 56.79
CA TYR A 60 16.08 15.99 55.70
C TYR A 60 15.82 17.31 54.98
N LYS A 61 16.37 17.46 53.77
CA LYS A 61 15.98 18.52 52.83
C LYS A 61 15.21 17.89 51.66
N PRO A 62 13.88 18.13 51.50
CA PRO A 62 13.08 17.52 50.44
C PRO A 62 13.66 17.74 49.04
N GLU A 63 14.30 18.89 48.83
CA GLU A 63 14.90 19.31 47.55
C GLU A 63 16.19 18.57 47.17
N ASN A 64 16.90 17.96 48.13
CA ASN A 64 18.22 17.34 47.91
C ASN A 64 18.32 15.85 48.30
N ASN A 65 17.25 15.25 48.82
CA ASN A 65 17.22 13.85 49.30
C ASN A 65 16.27 12.96 48.46
N ASP A 66 16.28 13.19 47.14
CA ASP A 66 15.33 12.54 46.23
C ASP A 66 15.44 11.00 46.32
N GLY A 67 14.35 10.34 46.72
CA GLY A 67 14.23 8.88 46.77
C GLY A 67 14.69 8.16 48.04
N LYS A 68 15.28 8.82 49.06
CA LYS A 68 15.68 8.12 50.30
C LYS A 68 14.51 7.48 51.03
N VAL A 69 13.39 8.20 51.19
CA VAL A 69 12.17 7.67 51.82
C VAL A 69 11.65 6.46 51.05
N ARG A 70 11.64 6.52 49.71
CA ARG A 70 11.21 5.42 48.83
C ARG A 70 12.04 4.14 49.02
N VAL A 71 13.36 4.26 49.18
CA VAL A 71 14.25 3.12 49.46
C VAL A 71 13.92 2.47 50.82
N TYR A 72 13.71 3.27 51.87
CA TYR A 72 13.32 2.73 53.18
C TYR A 72 11.94 2.07 53.15
N MET A 73 10.98 2.66 52.44
CA MET A 73 9.65 2.06 52.24
C MET A 73 9.70 0.77 51.42
N PHE A 74 10.56 0.68 50.41
CA PHE A 74 10.78 -0.56 49.65
C PHE A 74 11.35 -1.66 50.56
N ASN A 75 12.36 -1.34 51.36
CA ASN A 75 12.97 -2.28 52.31
C ASN A 75 12.00 -2.70 53.42
N LEU A 76 11.15 -1.79 53.91
CA LEU A 76 10.13 -2.08 54.90
C LEU A 76 9.11 -3.09 54.34
N ARG A 77 8.58 -2.85 53.13
CA ARG A 77 7.65 -3.80 52.47
C ARG A 77 8.27 -5.18 52.32
N LYS A 78 9.50 -5.26 51.82
CA LYS A 78 10.23 -6.53 51.66
C LYS A 78 10.38 -7.29 52.98
N LYS A 79 10.67 -6.59 54.08
CA LYS A 79 10.80 -7.19 55.41
C LYS A 79 9.47 -7.64 56.01
N LEU A 80 8.39 -6.89 55.80
CA LEU A 80 7.05 -7.33 56.18
C LEU A 80 6.64 -8.58 55.40
N ASP A 81 6.89 -8.61 54.09
CA ASP A 81 6.63 -9.77 53.24
C ASP A 81 7.43 -11.01 53.67
N GLU A 82 8.67 -10.82 54.13
CA GLU A 82 9.54 -11.88 54.67
C GLU A 82 9.02 -12.39 56.03
N TYR A 83 8.74 -11.47 56.97
CA TYR A 83 8.21 -11.81 58.29
C TYR A 83 6.89 -12.59 58.22
N TYR A 84 5.94 -12.12 57.42
CA TYR A 84 4.62 -12.73 57.28
C TYR A 84 4.62 -14.02 56.45
N ARG A 85 5.69 -14.30 55.70
CA ARG A 85 5.86 -15.57 54.97
C ARG A 85 6.39 -16.68 55.88
N GLU A 86 7.22 -16.35 56.85
CA GLU A 86 7.90 -17.33 57.70
C GLU A 86 7.18 -17.58 59.02
N VAL A 87 6.86 -16.52 59.77
CA VAL A 87 6.44 -16.64 61.18
C VAL A 87 5.09 -15.98 61.43
N GLY A 88 4.84 -14.81 60.83
CA GLY A 88 3.66 -13.99 61.12
C GLY A 88 2.35 -14.44 60.48
N ALA A 89 2.28 -15.63 59.86
CA ALA A 89 1.08 -16.09 59.17
C ALA A 89 -0.12 -16.32 60.12
N GLU A 90 0.15 -16.56 61.40
CA GLU A 90 -0.85 -16.73 62.46
C GLU A 90 -1.06 -15.47 63.32
N ASP A 91 -0.41 -14.34 62.99
CA ASP A 91 -0.62 -13.10 63.72
C ASP A 91 -2.06 -12.59 63.50
N GLY A 92 -2.73 -12.22 64.60
CA GLY A 92 -4.11 -11.74 64.56
C GLY A 92 -4.31 -10.45 63.74
N VAL A 93 -3.23 -9.71 63.47
CA VAL A 93 -3.22 -8.52 62.61
C VAL A 93 -1.94 -8.49 61.77
N MET A 94 -2.10 -8.34 60.45
CA MET A 94 -1.00 -8.15 59.51
C MET A 94 -0.91 -6.69 59.05
N PHE A 95 0.30 -6.14 59.02
CA PHE A 95 0.58 -4.80 58.47
C PHE A 95 0.87 -4.90 56.97
N ARG A 96 0.04 -4.25 56.14
CA ARG A 96 0.24 -4.16 54.69
C ARG A 96 0.45 -2.72 54.25
N ILE A 97 1.41 -2.51 53.36
CA ILE A 97 1.68 -1.22 52.73
C ILE A 97 1.67 -1.42 51.22
N GLU A 98 0.69 -0.85 50.52
CA GLU A 98 0.58 -0.98 49.07
C GLU A 98 1.74 -0.32 48.32
N LYS A 99 2.01 -0.78 47.10
CA LYS A 99 3.03 -0.18 46.23
C LYS A 99 2.65 1.27 45.92
N GLY A 100 3.59 2.19 46.12
CA GLY A 100 3.36 3.63 45.92
C GLY A 100 2.64 4.35 47.06
N GLN A 101 2.11 3.62 48.06
CA GLN A 101 1.43 4.19 49.22
C GLN A 101 2.32 4.26 50.45
N TYR A 102 2.04 5.20 51.35
CA TYR A 102 2.77 5.36 52.62
C TYR A 102 1.98 4.92 53.84
N ASN A 103 0.66 4.75 53.71
CA ASN A 103 -0.22 4.34 54.80
C ASN A 103 -0.13 2.83 55.05
N VAL A 104 -0.22 2.44 56.32
CA VAL A 104 -0.31 1.03 56.76
C VAL A 104 -1.78 0.64 56.87
N GLN A 105 -2.14 -0.49 56.28
CA GLN A 105 -3.44 -1.14 56.42
C GLN A 105 -3.32 -2.30 57.43
N PHE A 106 -4.34 -2.47 58.27
CA PHE A 106 -4.47 -3.60 59.20
C PHE A 106 -5.34 -4.68 58.58
N ILE A 107 -4.80 -5.90 58.44
CA ILE A 107 -5.52 -7.03 57.86
C ILE A 107 -5.65 -8.12 58.93
N THR A 108 -6.88 -8.44 59.32
CA THR A 108 -7.16 -9.57 60.21
C THR A 108 -7.35 -10.84 59.37
N PRO A 109 -6.74 -11.97 59.73
CA PRO A 109 -7.12 -13.27 59.17
C PRO A 109 -8.58 -13.53 59.54
N ASP A 110 -9.47 -13.42 58.57
CA ASP A 110 -10.90 -13.65 58.78
C ASP A 110 -11.10 -15.13 59.14
N THR A 111 -11.52 -15.39 60.38
CA THR A 111 -11.96 -16.72 60.82
C THR A 111 -13.18 -17.13 60.02
N GLY A 112 -12.92 -17.89 58.96
CA GLY A 112 -13.86 -18.85 58.41
C GLY A 112 -15.08 -18.23 57.73
N GLU A 113 -14.89 -17.67 56.55
CA GLU A 113 -15.83 -17.92 55.47
C GLU A 113 -15.08 -18.48 54.26
N ARG A 114 -15.38 -19.75 53.96
CA ARG A 114 -15.21 -20.34 52.64
C ARG A 114 -15.95 -19.45 51.64
N ARG A 115 -15.31 -18.39 51.16
CA ARG A 115 -15.71 -17.75 49.91
C ARG A 115 -15.45 -18.75 48.82
N ILE A 116 -16.55 -19.38 48.39
CA ILE A 116 -16.69 -20.08 47.12
C ILE A 116 -15.85 -19.32 46.11
N LYS A 117 -14.81 -19.98 45.59
CA LYS A 117 -14.08 -19.50 44.41
C LYS A 117 -15.11 -19.37 43.30
N GLY A 118 -15.71 -18.19 43.15
CA GLY A 118 -16.22 -17.76 41.88
C GLY A 118 -15.03 -17.89 40.94
N LYS A 119 -15.11 -18.86 40.01
CA LYS A 119 -14.14 -18.98 38.93
C LYS A 119 -14.04 -17.60 38.30
N CYS A 120 -12.90 -16.94 38.49
CA CYS A 120 -12.58 -15.74 37.74
C CYS A 120 -12.46 -16.20 36.28
N LEU A 121 -13.51 -15.97 35.51
CA LEU A 121 -13.62 -16.21 34.06
C LEU A 121 -12.71 -15.24 33.29
N PHE A 122 -11.54 -14.89 33.81
CA PHE A 122 -10.67 -13.84 33.27
C PHE A 122 -9.20 -14.17 33.60
N THR A 123 -8.64 -15.16 32.92
CA THR A 123 -7.17 -15.34 32.83
C THR A 123 -6.68 -15.67 31.40
N HIS A 124 -7.60 -15.84 30.44
CA HIS A 124 -7.30 -15.82 28.99
C HIS A 124 -7.89 -14.59 28.27
N ALA A 125 -8.49 -13.66 29.01
CA ALA A 125 -9.14 -12.49 28.42
C ALA A 125 -8.15 -11.54 27.72
N ASN A 126 -6.89 -11.47 28.16
CA ASN A 126 -5.84 -10.71 27.47
C ASN A 126 -5.40 -11.39 26.16
N GLU A 127 -5.32 -12.72 26.11
CA GLU A 127 -4.94 -13.43 24.88
C GLU A 127 -6.08 -13.40 23.86
N MET A 128 -7.32 -13.59 24.31
CA MET A 128 -8.51 -13.50 23.45
C MET A 128 -8.77 -12.08 22.94
N THR A 129 -8.46 -11.05 23.72
CA THR A 129 -8.53 -9.66 23.23
C THR A 129 -7.43 -9.36 22.22
N VAL A 130 -6.20 -9.86 22.41
CA VAL A 130 -5.13 -9.72 21.41
C VAL A 130 -5.49 -10.44 20.10
N ILE A 131 -6.00 -11.68 20.18
CA ILE A 131 -6.48 -12.41 18.99
C ILE A 131 -7.64 -11.68 18.33
N GLY A 132 -8.59 -11.17 19.12
CA GLY A 132 -9.72 -10.38 18.62
C GLY A 132 -9.27 -9.09 17.92
N VAL A 133 -8.29 -8.37 18.48
CA VAL A 133 -7.71 -7.17 17.87
C VAL A 133 -6.94 -7.53 16.60
N LEU A 134 -6.17 -8.61 16.57
CA LEU A 134 -5.46 -9.07 15.37
C LEU A 134 -6.42 -9.51 14.26
N LEU A 135 -7.50 -10.21 14.59
CA LEU A 135 -8.55 -10.57 13.63
C LEU A 135 -9.30 -9.34 13.13
N LEU A 136 -9.55 -8.35 14.00
CA LEU A 136 -10.21 -7.11 13.63
C LEU A 136 -9.30 -6.24 12.76
N ILE A 137 -8.00 -6.18 13.04
CA ILE A 137 -6.98 -5.57 12.17
C ILE A 137 -6.91 -6.33 10.85
N GLY A 138 -6.88 -7.66 10.84
CA GLY A 138 -6.87 -8.46 9.62
C GLY A 138 -8.14 -8.26 8.78
N ALA A 139 -9.30 -8.18 9.42
CA ALA A 139 -10.57 -7.87 8.77
C ALA A 139 -10.61 -6.42 8.26
N LEU A 140 -10.09 -5.45 9.02
CA LEU A 140 -9.92 -4.08 8.55
C LEU A 140 -8.97 -4.04 7.36
N VAL A 141 -7.84 -4.73 7.43
CA VAL A 141 -6.88 -4.84 6.34
C VAL A 141 -7.51 -5.49 5.13
N LEU A 142 -8.43 -6.46 5.26
CA LEU A 142 -9.16 -7.07 4.13
C LEU A 142 -10.26 -6.16 3.56
N VAL A 143 -10.97 -5.41 4.41
CA VAL A 143 -12.06 -4.48 4.01
C VAL A 143 -11.49 -3.20 3.39
N PHE A 144 -10.39 -2.70 3.94
CA PHE A 144 -9.66 -1.53 3.47
C PHE A 144 -8.45 -1.90 2.61
N TYR A 145 -8.21 -3.21 2.34
CA TYR A 145 -7.26 -3.59 1.31
C TYR A 145 -7.83 -3.00 0.04
N PRO A 146 -7.09 -2.13 -0.67
CA PRO A 146 -7.53 -1.74 -1.98
C PRO A 146 -7.68 -3.02 -2.79
N LYS A 147 -8.93 -3.36 -3.17
CA LYS A 147 -9.12 -4.22 -4.34
C LYS A 147 -8.41 -3.48 -5.44
N ASN A 148 -7.28 -4.01 -5.89
CA ASN A 148 -6.66 -3.54 -7.10
C ASN A 148 -7.62 -3.91 -8.22
N ASP A 149 -8.60 -3.05 -8.44
CA ASP A 149 -9.37 -2.97 -9.68
C ASP A 149 -8.41 -2.42 -10.74
N ALA A 150 -7.36 -3.19 -11.00
CA ALA A 150 -6.33 -2.88 -11.96
C ALA A 150 -6.82 -3.22 -13.38
N TYR A 151 -7.97 -3.91 -13.52
CA TYR A 151 -8.61 -4.16 -14.80
C TYR A 151 -7.61 -4.79 -15.80
N CYS A 152 -7.45 -4.23 -17.01
CA CYS A 152 -6.45 -4.67 -17.99
C CYS A 152 -5.00 -4.48 -17.52
N TRP A 153 -4.76 -3.68 -16.48
CA TRP A 153 -3.44 -3.44 -15.89
C TRP A 153 -3.04 -4.48 -14.82
N GLY A 154 -3.94 -5.40 -14.46
CA GLY A 154 -3.70 -6.35 -13.37
C GLY A 154 -2.36 -7.08 -13.46
N ASP A 155 -2.03 -7.61 -14.65
CA ASP A 155 -0.76 -8.32 -14.86
C ASP A 155 0.45 -7.38 -14.89
N PHE A 156 0.29 -6.17 -15.44
CA PHE A 156 1.36 -5.16 -15.51
C PHE A 156 1.83 -4.67 -14.14
N PHE A 157 0.99 -4.83 -13.10
CA PHE A 157 1.25 -4.37 -11.74
C PHE A 157 1.63 -5.49 -10.77
N SER A 158 1.92 -6.70 -11.26
CA SER A 158 2.51 -7.74 -10.40
C SER A 158 3.90 -7.32 -9.91
N ALA A 159 4.32 -7.84 -8.75
CA ALA A 159 5.58 -7.45 -8.13
C ALA A 159 6.83 -7.81 -8.97
N ASP A 160 6.69 -8.80 -9.84
CA ASP A 160 7.71 -9.33 -10.74
C ASP A 160 7.49 -8.97 -12.21
N ALA A 161 6.47 -8.18 -12.52
CA ALA A 161 6.14 -7.77 -13.88
C ALA A 161 7.32 -7.04 -14.54
N GLN A 162 7.72 -7.54 -15.71
CA GLN A 162 8.61 -6.83 -16.62
C GLN A 162 7.74 -6.15 -17.66
N ASN A 163 7.80 -4.82 -17.74
CA ASN A 163 6.92 -4.05 -18.63
C ASN A 163 7.75 -3.28 -19.65
N ILE A 164 7.29 -3.29 -20.90
CA ILE A 164 7.86 -2.47 -21.97
C ILE A 164 6.75 -1.64 -22.62
N CYS A 165 6.96 -0.33 -22.72
CA CYS A 165 6.10 0.60 -23.43
C CYS A 165 6.75 0.94 -24.78
N VAL A 166 6.19 0.35 -25.84
CA VAL A 166 6.57 0.54 -27.22
C VAL A 166 5.85 1.78 -27.77
N ILE A 167 6.63 2.78 -28.16
CA ILE A 167 6.15 4.05 -28.68
C ILE A 167 6.30 4.06 -30.20
N ALA A 168 5.20 4.35 -30.89
CA ALA A 168 5.18 4.50 -32.33
C ALA A 168 6.12 5.63 -32.81
N ASP A 169 6.99 5.31 -33.76
CA ASP A 169 7.83 6.26 -34.46
C ASP A 169 7.83 6.02 -35.97
N HIS A 170 8.18 7.05 -36.73
CA HIS A 170 8.29 7.04 -38.18
C HIS A 170 9.76 6.96 -38.56
N ILE A 171 10.10 6.02 -39.43
CA ILE A 171 11.43 6.02 -40.06
C ILE A 171 11.53 7.22 -40.99
N ILE A 172 12.66 7.91 -40.92
CA ILE A 172 13.02 8.98 -41.82
C ILE A 172 14.03 8.44 -42.82
N CYS A 173 13.86 8.81 -44.08
CA CYS A 173 14.83 8.51 -45.12
C CYS A 173 15.66 9.76 -45.40
N GLU A 174 16.83 9.58 -45.98
CA GLU A 174 17.62 10.66 -46.55
C GLU A 174 17.78 10.42 -48.04
N GLN A 175 17.56 11.46 -48.83
CA GLN A 175 17.77 11.43 -50.28
C GLN A 175 18.97 12.29 -50.65
N LYS A 176 19.87 11.71 -51.44
CA LYS A 176 21.03 12.42 -51.97
C LYS A 176 20.60 13.40 -53.06
N GLN A 177 20.99 14.65 -52.88
CA GLN A 177 20.75 15.77 -53.79
C GLN A 177 21.84 15.85 -54.87
N ASP A 178 21.61 16.69 -55.88
CA ASP A 178 22.54 16.90 -57.01
C ASP A 178 23.90 17.49 -56.56
N ASP A 179 23.90 18.29 -55.49
CA ASP A 179 25.12 18.84 -54.87
C ASP A 179 25.87 17.82 -53.99
N GLY A 180 25.36 16.60 -53.89
CA GLY A 180 25.92 15.50 -53.11
C GLY A 180 25.52 15.48 -51.64
N SER A 181 24.79 16.49 -51.15
CA SER A 181 24.25 16.51 -49.79
C SER A 181 23.13 15.50 -49.60
N TRP A 182 22.91 15.07 -48.35
CA TRP A 182 21.80 14.20 -47.97
C TRP A 182 20.75 15.04 -47.24
N MET A 183 19.50 14.96 -47.71
CA MET A 183 18.38 15.71 -47.13
C MET A 183 17.34 14.76 -46.59
N PRO A 184 16.81 14.99 -45.37
CA PRO A 184 15.75 14.16 -44.82
C PRO A 184 14.48 14.30 -45.66
N VAL A 185 13.90 13.16 -46.02
CA VAL A 185 12.65 13.02 -46.74
C VAL A 185 11.76 12.01 -46.04
N HIS A 186 10.49 12.34 -45.93
CA HIS A 186 9.48 11.40 -45.44
C HIS A 186 8.72 10.82 -46.63
N ILE A 187 8.83 9.50 -46.82
CA ILE A 187 8.16 8.78 -47.90
C ILE A 187 7.00 7.98 -47.30
N LYS A 188 5.79 8.25 -47.79
CA LYS A 188 4.58 7.60 -47.29
C LYS A 188 4.67 6.08 -47.46
N GLY A 189 4.43 5.35 -46.37
CA GLY A 189 4.39 3.89 -46.37
C GLY A 189 5.73 3.21 -46.17
N ILE A 190 6.78 3.96 -45.82
CA ILE A 190 8.07 3.42 -45.39
C ILE A 190 8.22 3.67 -43.89
N ASN A 191 8.06 2.63 -43.09
CA ASN A 191 8.21 2.60 -41.64
C ASN A 191 9.18 1.51 -41.17
N SER A 192 9.78 0.75 -42.08
CA SER A 192 10.83 -0.24 -41.78
C SER A 192 11.96 -0.22 -42.80
N GLN A 193 13.14 -0.72 -42.41
CA GLN A 193 14.27 -0.93 -43.33
C GLN A 193 13.90 -1.91 -44.46
N ILE A 194 13.01 -2.87 -44.19
CA ILE A 194 12.52 -3.85 -45.16
C ILE A 194 11.68 -3.13 -46.21
N GLU A 195 10.74 -2.27 -45.79
CA GLU A 195 9.92 -1.46 -46.69
C GLU A 195 10.76 -0.49 -47.50
N LEU A 196 11.77 0.15 -46.90
CA LEU A 196 12.71 1.01 -47.61
C LEU A 196 13.46 0.23 -48.70
N SER A 197 14.02 -0.92 -48.35
CA SER A 197 14.78 -1.76 -49.29
C SER A 197 13.89 -2.23 -50.44
N LYS A 198 12.65 -2.61 -50.14
CA LYS A 198 11.65 -2.96 -51.14
C LYS A 198 11.30 -1.77 -52.05
N TYR A 199 11.06 -0.60 -51.48
CA TYR A 199 10.76 0.62 -52.23
C TYR A 199 11.90 1.00 -53.17
N MET A 200 13.15 0.97 -52.68
CA MET A 200 14.33 1.24 -53.51
C MET A 200 14.47 0.24 -54.66
N SER A 201 14.22 -1.04 -54.40
CA SER A 201 14.25 -2.08 -55.43
C SER A 201 13.14 -1.90 -56.47
N ASP A 202 11.89 -1.75 -56.03
CA ASP A 202 10.71 -1.64 -56.92
C ASP A 202 10.79 -0.39 -57.82
N HIS A 203 11.37 0.70 -57.31
CA HIS A 203 11.51 1.97 -58.04
C HIS A 203 12.91 2.22 -58.63
N HIS A 204 13.84 1.27 -58.51
CA HIS A 204 15.23 1.38 -58.99
C HIS A 204 15.96 2.64 -58.46
N ILE A 205 15.72 2.98 -57.19
CA ILE A 205 16.30 4.15 -56.52
C ILE A 205 17.59 3.74 -55.82
N THR A 206 18.69 4.44 -56.11
CA THR A 206 20.00 4.20 -55.48
C THR A 206 20.48 5.36 -54.60
N ASN A 207 19.80 6.51 -54.66
CA ASN A 207 20.16 7.73 -53.95
C ASN A 207 19.31 7.97 -52.68
N LEU A 208 18.85 6.89 -52.04
CA LEU A 208 18.01 6.92 -50.85
C LEU A 208 18.60 6.00 -49.77
N ARG A 209 18.50 6.39 -48.50
CA ARG A 209 18.92 5.56 -47.35
C ARG A 209 18.05 5.87 -46.12
N ALA A 210 18.13 5.04 -45.08
CA ALA A 210 17.53 5.38 -43.80
C ALA A 210 18.39 6.44 -43.09
N ALA A 211 17.73 7.39 -42.43
CA ALA A 211 18.38 8.29 -41.48
C ALA A 211 18.82 7.51 -40.23
N ASP A 212 19.75 8.08 -39.46
CA ASP A 212 20.21 7.54 -38.18
C ASP A 212 19.30 7.94 -37.00
N TYR A 213 18.14 8.54 -37.30
CA TYR A 213 17.12 8.93 -36.33
C TYR A 213 15.71 8.67 -36.86
N THR A 214 14.74 8.60 -35.95
CA THR A 214 13.32 8.49 -36.26
C THR A 214 12.54 9.69 -35.73
N MET A 215 11.28 9.82 -36.12
CA MET A 215 10.39 10.87 -35.62
C MET A 215 9.15 10.28 -34.96
N MET A 216 8.87 10.67 -33.73
CA MET A 216 7.59 10.43 -33.08
C MET A 216 6.66 11.63 -33.25
N THR A 217 5.35 11.41 -33.19
CA THR A 217 4.41 12.53 -33.18
C THR A 217 4.33 13.16 -31.79
N LYS A 218 3.65 14.32 -31.69
CA LYS A 218 3.57 15.06 -30.43
C LYS A 218 2.90 14.28 -29.30
N MET A 219 2.14 13.21 -29.58
CA MET A 219 1.50 12.43 -28.51
C MET A 219 2.48 11.68 -27.62
N ALA A 220 3.67 11.34 -28.10
CA ALA A 220 4.59 10.41 -27.43
C ALA A 220 4.95 10.89 -26.03
N PRO A 221 5.47 12.12 -25.84
CA PRO A 221 5.81 12.60 -24.52
C PRO A 221 4.60 12.70 -23.59
N TYR A 222 3.41 13.06 -24.09
CA TYR A 222 2.21 13.12 -23.26
C TYR A 222 1.74 11.73 -22.83
N ALA A 223 1.72 10.77 -23.74
CA ALA A 223 1.29 9.42 -23.42
C ALA A 223 2.26 8.72 -22.46
N VAL A 224 3.57 8.88 -22.67
CA VAL A 224 4.59 8.35 -21.74
C VAL A 224 4.44 8.98 -20.37
N HIS A 225 4.21 10.30 -20.28
CA HIS A 225 4.01 10.98 -19.01
C HIS A 225 2.79 10.44 -18.24
N GLU A 226 1.64 10.31 -18.90
CA GLU A 226 0.41 9.79 -18.29
C GLU A 226 0.56 8.33 -17.84
N LEU A 227 1.19 7.50 -18.66
CA LEU A 227 1.45 6.10 -18.31
C LEU A 227 2.46 5.97 -17.18
N ASP A 228 3.53 6.76 -17.19
CA ASP A 228 4.55 6.73 -16.12
C ASP A 228 3.94 7.10 -14.76
N GLN A 229 3.09 8.13 -14.72
CA GLN A 229 2.32 8.48 -13.53
C GLN A 229 1.41 7.33 -13.09
N TRP A 230 0.67 6.74 -14.04
CA TRP A 230 -0.22 5.61 -13.77
C TRP A 230 0.53 4.41 -13.20
N PHE A 231 1.69 4.06 -13.75
CA PHE A 231 2.53 2.96 -13.25
C PHE A 231 3.14 3.28 -11.88
N HIS A 232 3.62 4.50 -11.70
CA HIS A 232 4.19 4.96 -10.43
C HIS A 232 3.17 4.89 -9.29
N GLU A 233 1.92 5.32 -9.52
CA GLU A 233 0.83 5.22 -8.55
C GLU A 233 0.52 3.77 -8.12
N HIS A 234 0.84 2.79 -8.97
CA HIS A 234 0.65 1.37 -8.71
C HIS A 234 1.95 0.65 -8.30
N GLY A 235 3.02 1.39 -7.99
CA GLY A 235 4.28 0.84 -7.50
C GLY A 235 5.04 0.01 -8.54
N ASN A 236 4.84 0.30 -9.82
CA ASN A 236 5.48 -0.40 -10.92
C ASN A 236 6.14 0.58 -11.91
N THR A 237 6.89 0.06 -12.88
CA THR A 237 7.61 0.84 -13.90
C THR A 237 7.59 0.10 -15.24
N PHE A 238 7.94 0.79 -16.32
CA PHE A 238 8.17 0.17 -17.62
C PHE A 238 9.41 0.77 -18.30
N GLU A 239 10.04 -0.02 -19.16
CA GLU A 239 11.04 0.48 -20.10
C GLU A 239 10.37 1.15 -21.30
N VAL A 240 10.89 2.29 -21.75
CA VAL A 240 10.45 2.90 -23.01
C VAL A 240 11.26 2.33 -24.16
N ARG A 241 10.58 1.96 -25.26
CA ARG A 241 11.21 1.49 -26.49
C ARG A 241 10.52 2.12 -27.70
N LEU A 242 11.27 2.45 -28.73
CA LEU A 242 10.68 2.86 -30.01
C LEU A 242 10.26 1.64 -30.83
N GLU A 243 9.20 1.76 -31.63
CA GLU A 243 8.74 0.68 -32.51
C GLU A 243 9.85 0.22 -33.48
N SER A 244 10.65 1.16 -33.99
CA SER A 244 11.82 0.88 -34.82
C SER A 244 12.90 0.02 -34.14
N GLU A 245 12.95 0.00 -32.81
CA GLU A 245 13.91 -0.75 -32.00
C GLU A 245 13.30 -1.99 -31.32
N PHE A 246 11.98 -2.09 -31.30
CA PHE A 246 11.27 -3.18 -30.66
C PHE A 246 11.53 -4.51 -31.39
N ARG A 247 11.76 -5.57 -30.60
CA ARG A 247 12.03 -6.93 -31.08
C ARG A 247 10.98 -7.89 -30.51
N LEU A 248 10.47 -8.82 -31.33
CA LEU A 248 9.40 -9.74 -30.93
C LEU A 248 9.80 -10.63 -29.74
N GLU A 249 11.08 -10.96 -29.62
CA GLU A 249 11.62 -11.75 -28.52
C GLU A 249 11.34 -11.08 -27.16
N GLN A 250 11.32 -9.75 -27.10
CA GLN A 250 11.02 -9.02 -25.86
C GLN A 250 9.59 -9.27 -25.37
N SER A 251 8.65 -9.60 -26.27
CA SER A 251 7.27 -9.93 -25.89
C SER A 251 7.14 -11.28 -25.15
N ARG A 252 8.19 -12.12 -25.18
CA ARG A 252 8.25 -13.39 -24.46
C ARG A 252 8.63 -13.23 -22.99
N ASP A 253 9.29 -12.13 -22.66
CA ASP A 253 9.81 -11.85 -21.32
C ASP A 253 9.20 -10.59 -20.68
N HIS A 254 8.41 -9.81 -21.42
CA HIS A 254 7.75 -8.58 -20.94
C HIS A 254 6.26 -8.55 -21.29
N HIS A 255 5.47 -7.95 -20.41
CA HIS A 255 4.18 -7.37 -20.79
C HIS A 255 4.43 -6.16 -21.71
N VAL A 256 3.65 -6.06 -22.78
CA VAL A 256 3.85 -5.07 -23.85
C VAL A 256 2.73 -4.05 -23.82
N ILE A 257 3.07 -2.77 -23.74
CA ILE A 257 2.15 -1.67 -23.98
C ILE A 257 2.56 -1.07 -25.31
N TYR A 258 1.66 -0.99 -26.29
CA TYR A 258 1.93 -0.24 -27.51
C TYR A 258 1.11 1.04 -27.51
N VAL A 259 1.75 2.16 -27.79
CA VAL A 259 1.09 3.46 -27.89
C VAL A 259 1.47 4.18 -29.16
N GLY A 260 0.45 4.61 -29.91
CA GLY A 260 0.63 5.49 -31.05
C GLY A 260 -0.08 4.98 -32.29
N GLN A 261 0.46 5.34 -33.46
CA GLN A 261 -0.25 5.16 -34.71
C GLN A 261 -0.11 3.74 -35.25
N PHE A 262 -1.20 3.05 -35.59
CA PHE A 262 -1.09 1.65 -36.08
C PHE A 262 -0.47 1.57 -37.48
N LYS A 263 -0.46 2.67 -38.25
CA LYS A 263 0.14 2.72 -39.59
C LYS A 263 1.67 2.68 -39.60
N THR A 264 2.29 2.89 -38.44
CA THR A 264 3.75 2.82 -38.26
C THR A 264 4.17 1.52 -37.59
N MET A 265 3.22 0.65 -37.22
CA MET A 265 3.53 -0.66 -36.67
C MET A 265 4.34 -1.45 -37.68
N ASN A 266 5.42 -2.08 -37.21
CA ASN A 266 6.26 -2.96 -37.98
C ASN A 266 6.44 -4.28 -37.23
N THR A 267 7.27 -4.30 -36.18
CA THR A 267 7.46 -5.47 -35.33
C THR A 267 6.20 -5.78 -34.52
N SER A 268 5.59 -4.76 -33.92
CA SER A 268 4.37 -4.93 -33.11
C SER A 268 3.15 -5.36 -33.94
N ASP A 269 3.23 -5.23 -35.27
CA ASP A 269 2.16 -5.59 -36.19
C ASP A 269 1.81 -7.07 -36.14
N ALA A 270 2.82 -7.91 -35.93
CA ALA A 270 2.65 -9.35 -35.81
C ALA A 270 1.87 -9.75 -34.54
N LEU A 271 1.84 -8.88 -33.54
CA LEU A 271 1.11 -9.09 -32.29
C LEU A 271 -0.31 -8.49 -32.39
N PHE A 272 -0.43 -7.26 -32.91
CA PHE A 272 -1.67 -6.49 -32.88
C PHE A 272 -2.85 -7.22 -33.56
N LEU A 273 -3.94 -7.43 -32.81
CA LEU A 273 -5.14 -8.15 -33.26
C LEU A 273 -4.88 -9.58 -33.76
N SER A 274 -3.75 -10.20 -33.40
CA SER A 274 -3.38 -11.56 -33.83
C SER A 274 -4.38 -12.65 -33.38
N THR A 275 -5.06 -12.42 -32.26
CA THR A 275 -6.09 -13.32 -31.69
C THR A 275 -7.52 -12.94 -32.05
N SER A 276 -7.70 -11.79 -32.72
CA SER A 276 -9.01 -11.28 -33.14
C SER A 276 -9.63 -12.16 -34.22
N LYS A 277 -10.93 -12.45 -34.10
CA LYS A 277 -11.71 -13.15 -35.13
C LYS A 277 -12.54 -12.20 -35.97
N VAL A 278 -12.89 -11.03 -35.42
CA VAL A 278 -13.83 -10.09 -36.04
C VAL A 278 -13.20 -8.77 -36.45
N PHE A 279 -12.15 -8.31 -35.76
CA PHE A 279 -11.43 -7.09 -36.12
C PHE A 279 -10.22 -7.35 -37.01
N SER A 280 -9.98 -6.40 -37.90
CA SER A 280 -8.73 -6.28 -38.68
C SER A 280 -8.47 -4.81 -38.99
N LYS A 281 -7.23 -4.44 -39.30
CA LYS A 281 -6.88 -3.09 -39.76
C LYS A 281 -6.77 -3.04 -41.28
N TYR A 282 -6.86 -1.83 -41.82
CA TYR A 282 -6.47 -1.48 -43.18
C TYR A 282 -5.80 -0.10 -43.15
N VAL A 283 -5.38 0.41 -44.31
CA VAL A 283 -4.55 1.63 -44.43
C VAL A 283 -5.06 2.83 -43.60
N ASP A 284 -6.38 3.05 -43.55
CA ASP A 284 -6.95 4.25 -42.91
C ASP A 284 -7.95 3.97 -41.77
N GLY A 285 -7.94 2.75 -41.22
CA GLY A 285 -8.77 2.43 -40.05
C GLY A 285 -8.96 0.94 -39.78
N PHE A 286 -10.14 0.60 -39.27
CA PHE A 286 -10.48 -0.75 -38.81
C PHE A 286 -11.68 -1.32 -39.55
N MET A 287 -11.69 -2.64 -39.70
CA MET A 287 -12.81 -3.43 -40.19
C MET A 287 -13.34 -4.30 -39.06
N TYR A 288 -14.66 -4.43 -38.98
CA TYR A 288 -15.36 -5.31 -38.05
C TYR A 288 -16.26 -6.26 -38.84
N LYS A 289 -16.18 -7.56 -38.56
CA LYS A 289 -16.98 -8.59 -39.20
C LYS A 289 -18.07 -9.08 -38.24
N ASP A 290 -19.31 -8.98 -38.69
CA ASP A 290 -20.49 -9.53 -38.01
C ASP A 290 -21.20 -10.50 -38.95
N GLY A 291 -20.89 -11.79 -38.79
CA GLY A 291 -21.30 -12.83 -39.73
C GLY A 291 -20.82 -12.53 -41.15
N ALA A 292 -21.76 -12.33 -42.08
CA ALA A 292 -21.45 -12.00 -43.48
C ALA A 292 -21.24 -10.49 -43.72
N LYS A 293 -21.57 -9.62 -42.76
CA LYS A 293 -21.43 -8.17 -42.91
C LYS A 293 -20.04 -7.72 -42.48
N THR A 294 -19.46 -6.79 -43.24
CA THR A 294 -18.20 -6.12 -42.88
C THR A 294 -18.46 -4.62 -42.76
N PHE A 295 -18.18 -4.07 -41.58
CA PHE A 295 -18.25 -2.64 -41.31
C PHE A 295 -16.86 -2.03 -41.45
N LYS A 296 -16.78 -0.87 -42.10
CA LYS A 296 -15.53 -0.11 -42.26
C LYS A 296 -15.60 1.15 -41.42
N TYR A 297 -14.60 1.34 -40.58
CA TYR A 297 -14.46 2.52 -39.74
C TYR A 297 -13.25 3.31 -40.25
N THR A 298 -13.52 4.50 -40.79
CA THR A 298 -12.53 5.38 -41.42
C THR A 298 -12.58 6.76 -40.79
N THR A 299 -11.42 7.39 -40.68
CA THR A 299 -11.36 8.81 -40.30
C THR A 299 -12.08 9.67 -41.33
N HIS A 300 -12.94 10.57 -40.88
CA HIS A 300 -13.63 11.55 -41.74
C HIS A 300 -13.72 12.91 -41.05
N ILE A 301 -13.89 13.96 -41.84
CA ILE A 301 -14.01 15.34 -41.38
C ILE A 301 -15.32 15.90 -41.89
N GLU A 302 -16.14 16.42 -40.97
CA GLU A 302 -17.42 17.04 -41.29
C GLU A 302 -17.55 18.34 -40.49
N ASN A 303 -17.82 19.46 -41.16
CA ASN A 303 -17.99 20.78 -40.53
C ASN A 303 -16.84 21.18 -39.59
N GLY A 304 -15.59 20.85 -39.98
CA GLY A 304 -14.38 21.13 -39.16
C GLY A 304 -14.18 20.19 -37.97
N ARG A 305 -15.15 19.31 -37.69
CA ARG A 305 -15.05 18.28 -36.67
C ARG A 305 -14.45 17.02 -37.28
N LYS A 306 -13.36 16.53 -36.68
CA LYS A 306 -12.70 15.30 -37.10
C LYS A 306 -13.23 14.14 -36.27
N THR A 307 -13.73 13.11 -36.95
CA THR A 307 -14.11 11.83 -36.35
C THR A 307 -13.09 10.79 -36.79
N GLU A 308 -12.45 10.15 -35.82
CA GLU A 308 -11.54 9.03 -36.05
C GLU A 308 -11.91 7.84 -35.17
N TYR A 309 -11.20 6.73 -35.39
CA TYR A 309 -11.41 5.50 -34.64
C TYR A 309 -10.12 5.06 -33.96
N ALA A 310 -10.23 4.70 -32.70
CA ALA A 310 -9.14 4.19 -31.87
C ALA A 310 -9.47 2.76 -31.45
N MET A 311 -8.46 1.90 -31.41
CA MET A 311 -8.57 0.52 -30.95
C MET A 311 -7.82 0.39 -29.63
N VAL A 312 -8.47 -0.23 -28.66
CA VAL A 312 -7.82 -0.78 -27.47
C VAL A 312 -7.88 -2.29 -27.55
N SER A 313 -6.73 -2.95 -27.60
CA SER A 313 -6.62 -4.41 -27.65
C SER A 313 -5.84 -4.88 -26.44
N CYS A 314 -6.51 -5.58 -25.52
CA CYS A 314 -5.92 -6.27 -24.38
C CYS A 314 -5.94 -7.76 -24.70
N MET A 315 -4.77 -8.38 -24.87
CA MET A 315 -4.68 -9.76 -25.35
C MET A 315 -3.56 -10.55 -24.65
N PRO A 316 -3.70 -11.88 -24.52
CA PRO A 316 -2.64 -12.71 -23.98
C PRO A 316 -1.49 -12.84 -24.98
N LEU A 317 -0.27 -12.95 -24.45
CA LEU A 317 0.94 -13.32 -25.16
C LEU A 317 1.44 -14.70 -24.66
N GLU A 318 2.59 -15.15 -25.19
CA GLU A 318 3.30 -16.30 -24.64
C GLU A 318 3.75 -16.06 -23.18
N ASN A 319 4.05 -17.13 -22.46
CA ASN A 319 4.60 -17.09 -21.09
C ASN A 319 3.76 -16.31 -20.07
N ASN A 320 2.43 -16.23 -20.27
CA ASN A 320 1.50 -15.45 -19.47
C ASN A 320 1.73 -13.93 -19.51
N ASN A 321 2.53 -13.44 -20.45
CA ASN A 321 2.61 -12.00 -20.71
C ASN A 321 1.30 -11.50 -21.33
N VAL A 322 1.11 -10.20 -21.29
CA VAL A 322 -0.09 -9.52 -21.81
C VAL A 322 0.35 -8.36 -22.67
N ALA A 323 -0.36 -8.15 -23.77
CA ALA A 323 -0.21 -6.96 -24.58
C ALA A 323 -1.43 -6.04 -24.43
N LEU A 324 -1.18 -4.75 -24.27
CA LEU A 324 -2.18 -3.69 -24.32
C LEU A 324 -1.81 -2.69 -25.42
N PHE A 325 -2.59 -2.68 -26.50
CA PHE A 325 -2.44 -1.71 -27.57
C PHE A 325 -3.42 -0.56 -27.36
N LEU A 326 -2.91 0.66 -27.33
CA LEU A 326 -3.65 1.91 -27.28
C LEU A 326 -3.34 2.66 -28.58
N THR A 327 -4.14 2.44 -29.63
CA THR A 327 -3.76 2.88 -30.98
C THR A 327 -4.88 3.54 -31.77
N SER A 328 -4.52 4.49 -32.64
CA SER A 328 -5.43 5.13 -33.60
C SER A 328 -4.65 5.58 -34.83
N ASN A 329 -5.32 6.06 -35.89
CA ASN A 329 -4.60 6.59 -37.06
C ASN A 329 -3.99 7.99 -36.78
N ASN A 330 -4.47 8.68 -35.73
CA ASN A 330 -3.95 9.97 -35.31
C ASN A 330 -3.78 10.09 -33.78
N ASP A 331 -3.11 11.18 -33.40
CA ASP A 331 -2.73 11.48 -32.02
C ASP A 331 -3.93 11.62 -31.07
N ILE A 332 -5.06 12.18 -31.54
CA ILE A 332 -6.21 12.47 -30.66
C ILE A 332 -6.82 11.16 -30.16
N GLY A 333 -7.08 10.21 -31.06
CA GLY A 333 -7.61 8.90 -30.70
C GLY A 333 -6.71 8.14 -29.74
N THR A 334 -5.40 8.17 -29.97
CA THR A 334 -4.40 7.53 -29.08
C THR A 334 -4.41 8.16 -27.69
N LEU A 335 -4.35 9.49 -27.59
CA LEU A 335 -4.35 10.16 -26.29
C LEU A 335 -5.68 10.00 -25.56
N ALA A 336 -6.80 9.92 -26.28
CA ALA A 336 -8.11 9.67 -25.69
C ALA A 336 -8.16 8.28 -25.03
N THR A 337 -7.64 7.25 -25.70
CA THR A 337 -7.59 5.90 -25.12
C THR A 337 -6.62 5.83 -23.94
N VAL A 338 -5.43 6.45 -24.03
CA VAL A 338 -4.51 6.52 -22.88
C VAL A 338 -5.20 7.14 -21.68
N ARG A 339 -5.79 8.34 -21.80
CA ARG A 339 -6.47 9.03 -20.68
C ARG A 339 -7.61 8.22 -20.08
N ASN A 340 -8.41 7.58 -20.93
CA ASN A 340 -9.53 6.76 -20.45
C ASN A 340 -9.04 5.51 -19.72
N PHE A 341 -8.02 4.85 -20.26
CA PHE A 341 -7.45 3.64 -19.68
C PHE A 341 -6.46 3.92 -18.54
N THR A 342 -6.16 5.17 -18.21
CA THR A 342 -5.47 5.57 -16.97
C THR A 342 -6.40 6.30 -15.98
N ASN A 343 -7.72 6.17 -16.16
CA ASN A 343 -8.72 6.78 -15.28
C ASN A 343 -9.55 5.70 -14.56
N ARG A 344 -9.45 5.66 -13.23
CA ARG A 344 -10.10 4.66 -12.37
C ARG A 344 -11.63 4.63 -12.52
N GLU A 345 -12.28 5.79 -12.49
CA GLU A 345 -13.74 5.88 -12.57
C GLU A 345 -14.24 5.50 -13.97
N TRP A 346 -13.52 5.93 -15.00
CA TRP A 346 -13.85 5.57 -16.38
C TRP A 346 -13.69 4.07 -16.62
N LEU A 347 -12.58 3.47 -16.17
CA LEU A 347 -12.36 2.03 -16.26
C LEU A 347 -13.46 1.26 -15.52
N LYS A 348 -13.83 1.69 -14.31
CA LYS A 348 -14.92 1.07 -13.57
C LYS A 348 -16.24 1.07 -14.33
N GLN A 349 -16.57 2.19 -14.97
CA GLN A 349 -17.76 2.26 -15.83
C GLN A 349 -17.61 1.34 -17.05
N PHE A 350 -16.50 1.40 -17.77
CA PHE A 350 -16.23 0.58 -18.95
C PHE A 350 -16.37 -0.92 -18.64
N TYR A 351 -15.77 -1.40 -17.56
CA TYR A 351 -15.84 -2.81 -17.17
C TYR A 351 -17.21 -3.22 -16.61
N SER A 352 -18.02 -2.28 -16.11
CA SER A 352 -19.40 -2.58 -15.67
C SER A 352 -20.33 -2.96 -16.83
N GLU A 353 -19.97 -2.57 -18.06
CA GLU A 353 -20.70 -2.91 -19.28
C GLU A 353 -20.21 -4.22 -19.91
N LEU A 354 -19.11 -4.80 -19.41
CA LEU A 354 -18.53 -6.05 -19.93
C LEU A 354 -19.10 -7.28 -19.20
N PRO A 355 -19.12 -8.46 -19.85
CA PRO A 355 -19.42 -9.71 -19.16
C PRO A 355 -18.47 -9.93 -17.97
N GLU A 356 -18.99 -10.47 -16.87
CA GLU A 356 -18.20 -10.74 -15.67
C GLU A 356 -16.99 -11.64 -15.97
N GLY A 357 -15.81 -11.26 -15.48
CA GLY A 357 -14.57 -11.99 -15.73
C GLY A 357 -13.88 -11.69 -17.07
N SER A 358 -14.40 -10.76 -17.87
CA SER A 358 -13.75 -10.33 -19.12
C SER A 358 -12.38 -9.70 -18.84
N LYS A 359 -11.31 -10.44 -19.20
CA LYS A 359 -9.92 -9.98 -19.06
C LYS A 359 -9.36 -9.42 -20.37
N PHE A 360 -9.62 -10.12 -21.46
CA PHE A 360 -9.07 -9.83 -22.79
C PHE A 360 -10.17 -9.41 -23.75
N PHE A 361 -9.89 -8.39 -24.55
CA PHE A 361 -10.86 -7.79 -25.46
C PHE A 361 -10.19 -6.97 -26.55
N ASN A 362 -10.95 -6.74 -27.63
CA ASN A 362 -10.69 -5.70 -28.62
C ASN A 362 -11.86 -4.72 -28.58
N ALA A 363 -11.61 -3.47 -28.20
CA ALA A 363 -12.61 -2.42 -28.07
C ALA A 363 -12.31 -1.29 -29.05
N LEU A 364 -13.25 -1.05 -29.96
CA LEU A 364 -13.18 0.01 -30.95
C LEU A 364 -13.95 1.24 -30.45
N PHE A 365 -13.27 2.38 -30.38
CA PHE A 365 -13.81 3.65 -29.95
C PHE A 365 -13.93 4.63 -31.11
N ARG A 366 -15.02 5.38 -31.17
CA ARG A 366 -15.18 6.56 -32.01
C ARG A 366 -14.70 7.75 -31.20
N VAL A 367 -13.71 8.45 -31.74
CA VAL A 367 -13.13 9.64 -31.13
C VAL A 367 -13.43 10.84 -31.99
N THR A 368 -14.08 11.85 -31.41
CA THR A 368 -14.49 13.05 -32.15
C THR A 368 -13.90 14.27 -31.49
N GLY A 369 -13.36 15.22 -32.26
CA GLY A 369 -12.86 16.47 -31.71
C GLY A 369 -12.76 17.62 -32.71
N ILE A 370 -12.81 18.84 -32.17
CA ILE A 370 -12.51 20.09 -32.88
C ILE A 370 -11.12 20.55 -32.44
N HIS A 371 -10.22 20.82 -33.38
CA HIS A 371 -8.85 21.34 -33.12
C HIS A 371 -8.06 20.66 -31.97
N ARG A 372 -8.35 19.38 -31.65
CA ARG A 372 -7.74 18.59 -30.55
C ARG A 372 -8.18 18.95 -29.12
N THR A 373 -9.25 19.73 -28.91
CA THR A 373 -9.69 20.17 -27.56
C THR A 373 -11.02 19.57 -27.08
N ASP A 374 -12.00 19.38 -27.97
CA ASP A 374 -13.35 18.90 -27.59
C ASP A 374 -13.54 17.40 -27.83
N ILE A 375 -12.77 16.58 -27.10
CA ILE A 375 -12.63 15.15 -27.40
C ILE A 375 -13.74 14.33 -26.73
N THR A 376 -14.61 13.69 -27.52
CA THR A 376 -15.45 12.58 -27.05
C THR A 376 -14.83 11.24 -27.45
N CYS A 377 -15.01 10.20 -26.62
CA CYS A 377 -14.48 8.86 -26.87
C CYS A 377 -15.55 7.83 -26.47
N GLU A 378 -16.20 7.22 -27.46
CA GLU A 378 -17.38 6.37 -27.29
C GLU A 378 -17.12 4.97 -27.81
N LEU A 379 -17.47 3.93 -27.04
CA LEU A 379 -17.38 2.55 -27.49
C LEU A 379 -18.35 2.30 -28.66
N VAL A 380 -17.86 1.70 -29.74
CA VAL A 380 -18.63 1.43 -30.96
C VAL A 380 -18.83 -0.06 -31.18
N GLN A 381 -17.77 -0.84 -30.98
CA GLN A 381 -17.76 -2.29 -31.13
C GLN A 381 -16.82 -2.89 -30.10
N ILE A 382 -17.12 -4.12 -29.67
CA ILE A 382 -16.28 -4.88 -28.76
C ILE A 382 -16.28 -6.36 -29.12
N GLU A 383 -15.12 -6.98 -28.97
CA GLU A 383 -14.92 -8.43 -29.00
C GLU A 383 -14.30 -8.84 -27.67
N ILE A 384 -14.88 -9.82 -26.99
CA ILE A 384 -14.27 -10.47 -25.82
C ILE A 384 -13.52 -11.71 -26.32
N LEU A 385 -12.29 -11.92 -25.84
CA LEU A 385 -11.34 -12.92 -26.37
C LEU A 385 -11.36 -14.24 -25.61
#